data_AF-A0A3M1Y8W3-F1
#
_entry.id   AF-A0A3M1Y8W3-F1
#
_cell.length_a   1.000
_cell.length_b   1.000
_cell.length_c   1.000
_cell.angle_alpha   90.00
_cell.angle_beta   90.00
_cell.angle_gamma   90.00
#
_symmetry.space_group_name_H-M   'P 1'
#
loop_
_entity.id
_entity.type
_entity.pdbx_description
1 polymer ?
#
loop_
_entity_poly.entity_id
_entity_poly.type
_entity_poly.pdbx_seq_one_letter_code
_entity_poly.pdbx_strand_id
1 'polypeptide(L)'
;MSNSFTRLSMATAMLTIGLIVFGAVVRVTDSGLGCGNDWPLCDGRIIPPLDNLTAWIEWSHRLFAVLIGLFGLAMLTMAIRAYRQKKQAVLWVTVVAAALFLLQSALGAMVVVLDLPPTMVTMHLGTAMLLLGALLVAGIIAWHQPPQKPTPRDNFTLLAYITAALALVIILTGALVRGSGATLACEDWPLCNGDVLPFSQGALETVHMMHRYAVLGLGVSLGMLVWSVYKTRSGALLRRISVAAFAVYCLQAVVGALFVWSSAASVWGATHVGLASLTWALLVAVCAIDTLNSRQVMQVVKEETWTQSSAVIN
;
A
#
# COMPACT_ATOMS: atom_id res chain seq x y z
N MET A 1 9.25 -18.45 -14.94
CA MET A 1 10.02 -17.41 -14.22
C MET A 1 10.70 -18.08 -13.06
N SER A 2 11.94 -17.71 -12.77
CA SER A 2 12.67 -18.33 -11.67
C SER A 2 12.02 -17.97 -10.34
N ASN A 3 12.07 -18.91 -9.39
CA ASN A 3 11.73 -18.66 -7.98
C ASN A 3 12.45 -17.42 -7.43
N SER A 4 13.60 -17.05 -8.00
CA SER A 4 14.37 -15.87 -7.67
C SER A 4 13.60 -14.56 -7.88
N PHE A 5 12.85 -14.40 -8.98
CA PHE A 5 12.10 -13.15 -9.20
C PHE A 5 11.00 -12.98 -8.16
N THR A 6 10.24 -14.05 -7.91
CA THR A 6 9.18 -14.04 -6.89
C THR A 6 9.76 -13.70 -5.52
N ARG A 7 10.85 -14.36 -5.12
CA ARG A 7 11.51 -14.10 -3.83
C ARG A 7 12.00 -12.66 -3.73
N LEU A 8 12.63 -12.15 -4.78
CA LEU A 8 13.09 -10.76 -4.83
C LEU A 8 11.91 -9.80 -4.71
N SER A 9 10.85 -9.99 -5.50
CA SER A 9 9.65 -9.14 -5.48
C SER A 9 8.97 -9.11 -4.12
N MET A 10 8.82 -10.27 -3.46
CA MET A 10 8.24 -10.35 -2.13
C MET A 10 9.14 -9.72 -1.08
N ALA A 11 10.46 -9.95 -1.16
CA ALA A 11 11.43 -9.31 -0.27
C ALA A 11 11.41 -7.78 -0.43
N THR A 12 11.41 -7.27 -1.66
CA THR A 12 11.31 -5.82 -1.94
C THR A 12 10.01 -5.26 -1.36
N ALA A 13 8.86 -5.91 -1.59
CA ALA A 13 7.58 -5.45 -1.04
C ALA A 13 7.57 -5.43 0.50
N MET A 14 8.12 -6.45 1.16
CA MET A 14 8.24 -6.49 2.63
C MET A 14 9.18 -5.39 3.14
N LEU A 15 10.33 -5.18 2.49
CA LEU A 15 11.24 -4.08 2.82
C LEU A 15 10.58 -2.71 2.57
N THR A 16 9.74 -2.57 1.54
CA THR A 16 8.97 -1.35 1.29
C THR A 16 7.95 -1.08 2.40
N ILE A 17 7.27 -2.10 2.94
CA ILE A 17 6.44 -1.93 4.15
C ILE A 17 7.30 -1.42 5.32
N GLY A 18 8.48 -2.01 5.52
CA GLY A 18 9.43 -1.54 6.54
C GLY A 18 9.85 -0.09 6.31
N LEU A 19 10.12 0.31 5.07
CA LEU A 19 10.47 1.68 4.71
C LEU A 19 9.31 2.66 4.93
N ILE A 20 8.06 2.26 4.64
CA ILE A 20 6.87 3.07 4.93
C ILE A 20 6.71 3.28 6.44
N VAL A 21 6.89 2.23 7.24
CA VAL A 21 6.89 2.33 8.71
C VAL A 21 8.03 3.24 9.19
N PHE A 22 9.22 3.10 8.61
CA PHE A 22 10.35 3.96 8.95
C PHE A 22 10.08 5.42 8.59
N GLY A 23 9.43 5.69 7.46
CA GLY A 23 8.95 7.04 7.10
C GLY A 23 7.93 7.58 8.09
N ALA A 24 7.04 6.72 8.61
CA ALA A 24 6.13 7.10 9.69
C ALA A 24 6.90 7.47 10.97
N VAL A 25 7.95 6.70 11.32
CA VAL A 25 8.87 7.03 12.44
C VAL A 25 9.49 8.41 12.24
N VAL A 26 10.10 8.68 11.07
CA VAL A 26 10.67 10.01 10.72
C VAL A 26 9.64 11.12 10.98
N ARG A 27 8.37 10.89 10.63
CA ARG A 27 7.31 11.88 10.80
C ARG A 27 6.85 12.06 12.25
N VAL A 28 6.74 10.99 13.04
CA VAL A 28 6.28 11.06 14.44
C VAL A 28 7.37 11.44 15.42
N THR A 29 8.64 11.33 15.03
CA THR A 29 9.79 11.87 15.77
C THR A 29 10.20 13.26 15.28
N ASP A 30 9.38 13.88 14.44
CA ASP A 30 9.61 15.19 13.81
C ASP A 30 11.02 15.34 13.19
N SER A 31 11.56 14.24 12.67
CA SER A 31 12.90 14.15 12.09
C SER A 31 12.92 14.41 10.58
N GLY A 32 11.81 14.87 9.99
CA GLY A 32 11.70 15.05 8.54
C GLY A 32 12.45 16.24 7.95
N LEU A 33 13.03 17.12 8.80
CA LEU A 33 14.01 18.17 8.46
C LEU A 33 15.30 17.98 9.27
N GLY A 34 15.62 16.74 9.66
CA GLY A 34 16.85 16.45 10.39
C GLY A 34 18.10 16.86 9.60
N CYS A 35 18.03 16.78 8.27
CA CYS A 35 19.06 17.17 7.31
C CYS A 35 18.88 18.59 6.74
N GLY A 36 18.04 19.42 7.36
CA GLY A 36 17.60 20.70 6.80
C GLY A 36 16.82 20.50 5.50
N ASN A 37 16.96 21.47 4.60
CA ASN A 37 16.26 21.45 3.30
C ASN A 37 17.13 20.88 2.18
N ASP A 38 18.27 20.30 2.54
CA ASP A 38 19.22 19.76 1.59
C ASP A 38 18.77 18.38 1.09
N TRP A 39 18.87 18.21 -0.22
CA TRP A 39 18.70 16.94 -0.89
C TRP A 39 19.57 16.94 -2.16
N PRO A 40 20.39 15.89 -2.42
CA PRO A 40 20.49 14.62 -1.70
C PRO A 40 21.41 14.65 -0.47
N LEU A 41 22.14 15.75 -0.25
CA LEU A 41 23.04 15.94 0.89
C LEU A 41 22.26 16.19 2.19
N CYS A 42 22.98 16.22 3.30
CA CYS A 42 22.49 16.52 4.64
C CYS A 42 23.38 17.61 5.24
N ASP A 43 22.87 18.84 5.32
CA ASP A 43 23.63 20.05 5.71
C ASP A 43 24.96 20.21 4.95
N GLY A 44 24.91 20.09 3.62
CA GLY A 44 26.07 20.16 2.73
C GLY A 44 27.04 18.97 2.80
N ARG A 45 26.74 17.93 3.59
CA ARG A 45 27.59 16.74 3.78
C ARG A 45 26.89 15.47 3.29
N ILE A 46 27.68 14.44 2.96
CA ILE A 46 27.13 13.11 2.59
C ILE A 46 26.70 12.33 3.83
N ILE A 47 27.41 12.51 4.95
CA ILE A 47 27.15 11.83 6.22
C ILE A 47 26.79 12.91 7.26
N PRO A 48 25.70 12.73 8.01
CA PRO A 48 25.27 13.68 9.03
C PRO A 48 26.25 13.79 10.22
N PRO A 49 26.24 14.89 10.96
CA PRO A 49 26.95 15.02 12.24
C PRO A 49 26.56 13.90 13.22
N LEU A 50 27.53 13.38 13.98
CA LEU A 50 27.30 12.25 14.90
C LEU A 50 26.41 12.61 16.10
N ASP A 51 26.31 13.89 16.43
CA ASP A 51 25.55 14.46 17.54
C ASP A 51 24.10 14.81 17.18
N ASN A 52 23.70 14.68 15.90
CA ASN A 52 22.36 15.02 15.44
C ASN A 52 21.52 13.76 15.13
N LEU A 53 20.78 13.27 16.13
CA LEU A 53 19.94 12.07 16.00
C LEU A 53 18.84 12.22 14.93
N THR A 54 18.22 13.39 14.80
CA THR A 54 17.14 13.58 13.82
C THR A 54 17.68 13.54 12.39
N ALA A 55 18.87 14.09 12.14
CA ALA A 55 19.58 13.95 10.87
C ALA A 55 19.88 12.49 10.54
N TRP A 56 20.33 11.69 11.53
CA TRP A 56 20.59 10.26 11.33
C TRP A 56 19.33 9.47 11.00
N ILE A 57 18.20 9.79 11.64
CA ILE A 57 16.91 9.15 11.35
C ILE A 57 16.49 9.42 9.90
N GLU A 58 16.54 10.67 9.47
CA GLU A 58 16.19 11.05 8.10
C GLU A 58 17.13 10.47 7.05
N TRP A 59 18.44 10.62 7.26
CA TRP A 59 19.47 10.10 6.37
C TRP A 59 19.38 8.59 6.22
N SER A 60 19.14 7.87 7.32
CA SER A 60 18.97 6.40 7.28
C SER A 60 17.73 6.01 6.48
N HIS A 61 16.63 6.77 6.59
CA HIS A 61 15.45 6.55 5.76
C HIS A 61 15.78 6.72 4.26
N ARG A 62 16.53 7.77 3.89
CA ARG A 62 17.02 8.00 2.51
C ARG A 62 17.90 6.84 2.03
N LEU A 63 18.82 6.34 2.88
CA LEU A 63 19.68 5.21 2.56
C LEU A 63 18.89 3.92 2.30
N PHE A 64 17.89 3.63 3.14
CA PHE A 64 17.01 2.48 2.93
C PHE A 64 16.20 2.60 1.62
N ALA A 65 15.78 3.82 1.23
CA ALA A 65 15.13 4.04 -0.05
C ALA A 65 16.06 3.70 -1.25
N VAL A 66 17.36 4.02 -1.16
CA VAL A 66 18.35 3.61 -2.19
C VAL A 66 18.42 2.08 -2.29
N LEU A 67 18.41 1.36 -1.17
CA LEU A 67 18.40 -0.11 -1.16
C LEU A 67 17.17 -0.68 -1.88
N ILE A 68 15.97 -0.11 -1.63
CA ILE A 68 14.75 -0.49 -2.37
C ILE A 68 14.91 -0.21 -3.87
N GLY A 69 15.52 0.92 -4.24
CA GLY A 69 15.81 1.26 -5.64
C GLY A 69 16.71 0.24 -6.32
N LEU A 70 17.77 -0.21 -5.65
CA LEU A 70 18.66 -1.26 -6.17
C LEU A 70 17.92 -2.59 -6.39
N PHE A 71 17.05 -2.98 -5.46
CA PHE A 71 16.24 -4.18 -5.59
C PHE A 71 15.22 -4.04 -6.74
N GLY A 72 14.60 -2.86 -6.87
CA GLY A 72 13.71 -2.53 -8.00
C GLY A 72 14.42 -2.59 -9.35
N LEU A 73 15.66 -2.07 -9.44
CA LEU A 73 16.47 -2.15 -10.65
C LEU A 73 16.85 -3.61 -11.00
N ALA A 74 17.20 -4.41 -10.00
CA ALA A 74 17.44 -5.84 -10.18
C ALA A 74 16.18 -6.56 -10.70
N MET A 75 15.00 -6.26 -10.13
CA MET A 75 13.72 -6.77 -10.63
C MET A 75 13.46 -6.36 -12.08
N LEU A 76 13.64 -5.09 -12.43
CA LEU A 76 13.44 -4.59 -13.78
C LEU A 76 14.38 -5.30 -14.78
N THR A 77 15.64 -5.47 -14.42
CA THR A 77 16.62 -6.19 -15.24
C THR A 77 16.21 -7.65 -15.46
N MET A 78 15.74 -8.33 -14.41
CA MET A 78 15.22 -9.69 -14.51
C MET A 78 13.94 -9.76 -15.37
N ALA A 79 13.04 -8.78 -15.23
CA ALA A 79 11.80 -8.70 -15.99
C ALA A 79 12.07 -8.48 -17.49
N ILE A 80 13.03 -7.61 -17.86
CA ILE A 80 13.46 -7.39 -19.24
C ILE A 80 14.09 -8.66 -19.84
N ARG A 81 14.94 -9.37 -19.07
CA ARG A 81 15.48 -10.66 -19.52
C ARG A 81 14.39 -11.71 -19.69
N ALA A 82 13.40 -11.73 -18.81
CA ALA A 82 12.25 -12.64 -18.87
C ALA A 82 11.21 -12.24 -19.94
N TYR A 83 11.21 -10.99 -20.43
CA TYR A 83 10.36 -10.56 -21.54
C TYR A 83 10.60 -11.38 -22.80
N ARG A 84 11.87 -11.76 -23.04
CA ARG A 84 12.26 -12.68 -24.13
C ARG A 84 11.57 -14.05 -24.04
N GLN A 85 10.96 -14.38 -22.90
CA GLN A 85 10.22 -15.61 -22.61
C GLN A 85 8.68 -15.42 -22.62
N LYS A 86 8.17 -14.38 -23.32
CA LYS A 86 6.73 -14.08 -23.54
C LYS A 86 5.87 -13.75 -22.29
N LYS A 87 6.47 -13.30 -21.18
CA LYS A 87 5.71 -12.86 -19.97
C LYS A 87 5.52 -11.34 -19.89
N GLN A 88 4.84 -10.76 -20.88
CA GLN A 88 4.69 -9.31 -21.02
C GLN A 88 4.01 -8.63 -19.83
N ALA A 89 3.04 -9.28 -19.18
CA ALA A 89 2.34 -8.71 -18.02
C ALA A 89 3.26 -8.39 -16.85
N VAL A 90 4.27 -9.24 -16.58
CA VAL A 90 5.24 -9.01 -15.50
C VAL A 90 6.14 -7.83 -15.83
N LEU A 91 6.59 -7.71 -17.08
CA LEU A 91 7.40 -6.59 -17.51
C LEU A 91 6.65 -5.27 -17.28
N TRP A 92 5.43 -5.15 -17.80
CA TRP A 92 4.67 -3.91 -17.72
C TRP A 92 4.40 -3.48 -16.28
N VAL A 93 4.00 -4.40 -15.40
CA VAL A 93 3.81 -4.07 -13.98
C VAL A 93 5.14 -3.66 -13.32
N THR A 94 6.27 -4.28 -13.69
CA THR A 94 7.58 -3.92 -13.16
C THR A 94 8.04 -2.54 -13.67
N VAL A 95 7.72 -2.19 -14.92
CA VAL A 95 7.96 -0.85 -15.48
C VAL A 95 7.13 0.20 -14.76
N VAL A 96 5.85 -0.09 -14.49
CA VAL A 96 4.99 0.78 -13.66
C VAL A 96 5.58 0.97 -12.26
N ALA A 97 6.05 -0.11 -11.62
CA ALA A 97 6.71 -0.02 -10.31
C ALA A 97 7.98 0.86 -10.36
N ALA A 98 8.80 0.73 -11.41
CA ALA A 98 9.98 1.57 -11.59
C ALA A 98 9.61 3.05 -11.79
N ALA A 99 8.59 3.35 -12.59
CA ALA A 99 8.09 4.72 -12.76
C ALA A 99 7.55 5.31 -11.45
N LEU A 100 6.78 4.51 -10.69
CA LEU A 100 6.29 4.90 -9.37
C LEU A 100 7.43 5.15 -8.37
N PHE A 101 8.52 4.38 -8.43
CA PHE A 101 9.69 4.60 -7.58
C PHE A 101 10.40 5.92 -7.90
N LEU A 102 10.52 6.28 -9.19
CA LEU A 102 11.06 7.57 -9.59
C LEU A 102 10.19 8.73 -9.08
N LEU A 103 8.87 8.60 -9.24
CA LEU A 103 7.91 9.57 -8.71
C LEU A 103 7.98 9.66 -7.17
N GLN A 104 8.08 8.52 -6.47
CA GLN A 104 8.21 8.45 -5.01
C GLN A 104 9.47 9.20 -4.54
N SER A 105 10.58 8.99 -5.23
CA SER A 105 11.86 9.62 -4.91
C SER A 105 11.81 11.13 -5.14
N ALA A 106 11.20 11.57 -6.23
CA ALA A 106 10.98 12.99 -6.52
C ALA A 106 10.07 13.65 -5.49
N LEU A 107 8.93 13.03 -5.15
CA LEU A 107 8.04 13.53 -4.09
C LEU A 107 8.74 13.55 -2.73
N GLY A 108 9.60 12.58 -2.42
CA GLY A 108 10.38 12.56 -1.19
C GLY A 108 11.35 13.74 -1.09
N ALA A 109 12.04 14.06 -2.19
CA ALA A 109 12.87 15.26 -2.28
C ALA A 109 12.04 16.54 -2.10
N MET A 110 10.88 16.62 -2.76
CA MET A 110 9.98 17.78 -2.63
C MET A 110 9.43 17.95 -1.22
N VAL A 111 9.15 16.87 -0.48
CA VAL A 111 8.72 16.94 0.91
C VAL A 111 9.75 17.68 1.77
N VAL A 112 11.03 17.45 1.56
CA VAL A 112 12.10 18.11 2.32
C VAL A 112 12.32 19.53 1.81
N VAL A 113 12.52 19.72 0.51
CA VAL A 113 12.85 21.02 -0.09
C VAL A 113 11.75 22.06 0.10
N LEU A 114 10.49 21.63 0.26
CA LEU A 114 9.33 22.52 0.43
C LEU A 114 8.87 22.65 1.90
N ASP A 115 9.65 22.19 2.88
CA ASP A 115 9.32 22.28 4.32
C ASP A 115 8.07 21.49 4.74
N LEU A 116 7.98 20.22 4.31
CA LEU A 116 6.92 19.24 4.67
C LEU A 116 5.47 19.73 4.48
N PRO A 117 5.11 20.28 3.31
CA PRO A 117 3.74 20.71 3.09
C PRO A 117 2.81 19.46 3.15
N PRO A 118 1.68 19.53 3.90
CA PRO A 118 0.82 18.36 4.14
C PRO A 118 0.37 17.63 2.87
N THR A 119 0.17 18.38 1.78
CA THR A 119 -0.18 17.84 0.47
C THR A 119 0.93 16.97 -0.10
N MET A 120 2.20 17.40 -0.05
CA MET A 120 3.33 16.60 -0.55
C MET A 120 3.56 15.36 0.30
N VAL A 121 3.46 15.47 1.63
CA VAL A 121 3.57 14.31 2.52
C VAL A 121 2.47 13.28 2.23
N THR A 122 1.24 13.75 2.01
CA THR A 122 0.10 12.88 1.68
C THR A 122 0.27 12.23 0.31
N MET A 123 0.69 12.99 -0.71
CA MET A 123 0.99 12.46 -2.04
C MET A 123 2.11 11.42 -1.98
N HIS A 124 3.18 11.71 -1.23
CA HIS A 124 4.30 10.79 -1.03
C HIS A 124 3.87 9.48 -0.35
N LEU A 125 2.99 9.52 0.66
CA LEU A 125 2.42 8.31 1.25
C LEU A 125 1.55 7.53 0.24
N GLY A 126 0.69 8.23 -0.51
CA GLY A 126 -0.17 7.63 -1.52
C GLY A 126 0.61 6.91 -2.61
N THR A 127 1.65 7.56 -3.16
CA THR A 127 2.52 6.94 -4.17
C THR A 127 3.35 5.79 -3.61
N ALA A 128 3.74 5.82 -2.33
CA ALA A 128 4.37 4.68 -1.66
C ALA A 128 3.44 3.46 -1.59
N MET A 129 2.16 3.67 -1.28
CA MET A 129 1.16 2.59 -1.27
C MET A 129 0.96 2.02 -2.67
N LEU A 130 0.89 2.87 -3.71
CA LEU A 130 0.79 2.41 -5.10
C LEU A 130 2.03 1.63 -5.53
N LEU A 131 3.23 2.08 -5.15
CA LEU A 131 4.48 1.37 -5.41
C LEU A 131 4.47 -0.02 -4.74
N LEU A 132 4.11 -0.08 -3.45
CA LEU A 132 3.95 -1.34 -2.73
C LEU A 132 2.95 -2.28 -3.44
N GLY A 133 1.82 -1.73 -3.89
CA GLY A 133 0.83 -2.48 -4.64
C GLY A 133 1.39 -3.05 -5.95
N ALA A 134 2.11 -2.24 -6.73
CA ALA A 134 2.73 -2.68 -7.98
C ALA A 134 3.79 -3.78 -7.76
N LEU A 135 4.63 -3.65 -6.73
CA LEU A 135 5.61 -4.67 -6.35
C LEU A 135 4.95 -5.99 -5.94
N LEU A 136 3.86 -5.94 -5.18
CA LEU A 136 3.09 -7.13 -4.81
C LEU A 136 2.44 -7.78 -6.03
N VAL A 137 1.81 -7.00 -6.90
CA VAL A 137 1.19 -7.51 -8.13
C VAL A 137 2.24 -8.18 -9.03
N ALA A 138 3.42 -7.59 -9.19
CA ALA A 138 4.50 -8.20 -9.97
C ALA A 138 4.90 -9.58 -9.41
N GLY A 139 5.07 -9.68 -8.08
CA GLY A 139 5.40 -10.93 -7.39
C GLY A 139 4.29 -11.98 -7.49
N ILE A 140 3.03 -11.56 -7.32
CA ILE A 140 1.86 -12.44 -7.38
C ILE A 140 1.67 -12.98 -8.80
N ILE A 141 1.78 -12.15 -9.85
CA ILE A 141 1.69 -12.62 -11.24
C ILE A 141 2.82 -13.63 -11.55
N ALA A 142 4.00 -13.44 -10.97
CA ALA A 142 5.13 -14.33 -11.18
C ALA A 142 4.96 -15.68 -10.44
N TRP A 143 4.32 -15.67 -9.27
CA TRP A 143 4.16 -16.82 -8.37
C TRP A 143 2.88 -17.62 -8.62
N HIS A 144 1.75 -16.94 -8.70
CA HIS A 144 0.42 -17.54 -8.64
C HIS A 144 0.07 -18.21 -9.97
N GLN A 145 -0.34 -19.49 -9.89
CA GLN A 145 -0.84 -20.22 -11.04
C GLN A 145 -2.38 -20.24 -10.95
N PRO A 146 -3.09 -19.72 -11.96
CA PRO A 146 -4.54 -19.70 -11.94
C PRO A 146 -5.11 -21.13 -11.94
N PRO A 147 -6.26 -21.37 -11.30
CA PRO A 147 -6.92 -22.67 -11.31
C PRO A 147 -7.32 -23.08 -12.73
N GLN A 148 -7.42 -24.40 -12.96
CA GLN A 148 -7.82 -24.94 -14.27
C GLN A 148 -9.24 -24.51 -14.70
N LYS A 149 -10.13 -24.30 -13.72
CA LYS A 149 -11.49 -23.79 -13.94
C LYS A 149 -11.55 -22.34 -13.45
N PRO A 150 -11.56 -21.36 -14.36
CA PRO A 150 -11.70 -19.96 -13.99
C PRO A 150 -13.05 -19.68 -13.32
N THR A 151 -13.07 -18.72 -12.41
CA THR A 151 -14.32 -18.17 -11.86
C THR A 151 -14.70 -16.91 -12.63
N PRO A 152 -15.98 -16.66 -12.96
CA PRO A 152 -16.36 -15.43 -13.66
C PRO A 152 -16.11 -14.21 -12.78
N ARG A 153 -15.80 -13.07 -13.41
CA ARG A 153 -15.83 -11.77 -12.72
C ARG A 153 -17.27 -11.45 -12.36
N ASP A 154 -17.51 -11.19 -11.08
CA ASP A 154 -18.83 -10.96 -10.53
C ASP A 154 -18.79 -9.81 -9.50
N ASN A 155 -19.86 -9.67 -8.72
CA ASN A 155 -19.98 -8.64 -7.69
C ASN A 155 -18.89 -8.75 -6.62
N PHE A 156 -18.29 -9.93 -6.40
CA PHE A 156 -17.17 -10.07 -5.47
C PHE A 156 -15.92 -9.35 -5.99
N THR A 157 -15.58 -9.54 -7.28
CA THR A 157 -14.43 -8.86 -7.90
C THR A 157 -14.58 -7.35 -7.84
N LEU A 158 -15.78 -6.83 -8.14
CA LEU A 158 -16.07 -5.40 -8.03
C LEU A 158 -15.94 -4.90 -6.59
N LEU A 159 -16.52 -5.61 -5.63
CA LEU A 159 -16.43 -5.27 -4.21
C LEU A 159 -14.97 -5.26 -3.71
N ALA A 160 -14.13 -6.19 -4.17
CA ALA A 160 -12.71 -6.21 -3.84
C ALA A 160 -11.99 -4.94 -4.31
N TYR A 161 -12.23 -4.51 -5.56
CA TYR A 161 -11.64 -3.27 -6.08
C TYR A 161 -12.16 -2.02 -5.37
N ILE A 162 -13.46 -1.94 -5.10
CA ILE A 162 -14.05 -0.83 -4.34
C ILE A 162 -13.45 -0.77 -2.94
N THR A 163 -13.33 -1.91 -2.26
CA THR A 163 -12.76 -2.00 -0.90
C THR A 163 -11.29 -1.58 -0.90
N ALA A 164 -10.50 -2.00 -1.90
CA ALA A 164 -9.11 -1.58 -2.04
C ALA A 164 -9.01 -0.06 -2.30
N ALA A 165 -9.81 0.48 -3.23
CA ALA A 165 -9.85 1.91 -3.52
C ALA A 165 -10.25 2.74 -2.28
N LEU A 166 -11.28 2.29 -1.55
CA LEU A 166 -11.71 2.91 -0.31
C LEU A 166 -10.61 2.87 0.76
N ALA A 167 -9.90 1.74 0.91
CA ALA A 167 -8.77 1.63 1.84
C ALA A 167 -7.65 2.63 1.49
N LEU A 168 -7.31 2.78 0.20
CA LEU A 168 -6.32 3.76 -0.23
C LEU A 168 -6.76 5.19 0.10
N VAL A 169 -8.01 5.55 -0.18
CA VAL A 169 -8.56 6.86 0.18
C VAL A 169 -8.49 7.10 1.69
N ILE A 170 -8.84 6.09 2.50
CA ILE A 170 -8.82 6.21 3.97
C ILE A 170 -7.40 6.40 4.49
N ILE A 171 -6.41 5.73 3.92
CA ILE A 171 -5.00 5.98 4.25
C ILE A 171 -4.64 7.45 4.02
N LEU A 172 -5.09 8.06 2.90
CA LEU A 172 -4.86 9.48 2.63
C LEU A 172 -5.62 10.40 3.61
N THR A 173 -6.85 10.04 4.01
CA THR A 173 -7.57 10.80 5.04
C THR A 173 -6.85 10.74 6.40
N GLY A 174 -6.18 9.63 6.73
CA GLY A 174 -5.35 9.54 7.94
C GLY A 174 -4.13 10.47 7.87
N ALA A 175 -3.48 10.56 6.70
CA ALA A 175 -2.41 11.54 6.48
C ALA A 175 -2.93 12.99 6.58
N LEU A 176 -4.15 13.26 6.09
CA LEU A 176 -4.81 14.56 6.25
C LEU A 176 -5.06 14.90 7.72
N VAL A 177 -5.52 13.97 8.55
CA VAL A 177 -5.72 14.19 10.00
C VAL A 177 -4.42 14.62 10.69
N ARG A 178 -3.28 14.00 10.34
CA ARG A 178 -1.97 14.44 10.86
C ARG A 178 -1.54 15.77 10.26
N GLY A 179 -1.72 15.94 8.96
CA GLY A 179 -1.29 17.12 8.21
C GLY A 179 -2.04 18.40 8.56
N SER A 180 -3.30 18.31 8.94
CA SER A 180 -4.13 19.46 9.35
C SER A 180 -3.99 19.83 10.82
N GLY A 181 -3.26 19.04 11.62
CA GLY A 181 -3.19 19.20 13.08
C GLY A 181 -4.38 18.61 13.84
N ALA A 182 -5.31 17.92 13.17
CA ALA A 182 -6.51 17.33 13.79
C ALA A 182 -6.25 16.08 14.66
N THR A 183 -4.99 15.67 14.85
CA THR A 183 -4.63 14.39 15.51
C THR A 183 -5.22 14.24 16.90
N LEU A 184 -5.23 15.30 17.70
CA LEU A 184 -5.77 15.31 19.07
C LEU A 184 -7.01 16.22 19.22
N ALA A 185 -7.69 16.55 18.12
CA ALA A 185 -8.92 17.36 18.18
C ALA A 185 -10.08 16.63 18.90
N CYS A 186 -10.08 15.29 18.83
CA CYS A 186 -11.01 14.45 19.58
C CYS A 186 -10.19 13.59 20.55
N GLU A 187 -10.23 13.90 21.84
CA GLU A 187 -9.44 13.19 22.87
C GLU A 187 -10.11 11.89 23.35
N ASP A 188 -11.42 11.75 23.08
CA ASP A 188 -12.19 10.55 23.38
C ASP A 188 -12.25 9.55 22.21
N TRP A 189 -12.65 8.32 22.52
CA TRP A 189 -12.96 7.26 21.56
C TRP A 189 -14.16 6.43 22.05
N PRO A 190 -15.16 6.11 21.19
CA PRO A 190 -15.26 6.41 19.75
C PRO A 190 -15.83 7.79 19.42
N LEU A 191 -16.43 8.47 20.39
CA LEU A 191 -17.00 9.82 20.26
C LEU A 191 -15.92 10.89 20.16
N CYS A 192 -16.33 12.12 19.85
CA CYS A 192 -15.46 13.30 19.89
C CYS A 192 -15.94 14.24 21.00
N ASN A 193 -15.21 14.26 22.12
CA ASN A 193 -15.46 15.13 23.26
C ASN A 193 -16.94 15.07 23.72
N GLY A 194 -17.46 13.84 23.86
CA GLY A 194 -18.86 13.57 24.23
C GLY A 194 -19.88 13.54 23.08
N ASP A 195 -19.56 14.04 21.88
CA ASP A 195 -20.50 14.11 20.76
C ASP A 195 -20.23 13.07 19.66
N VAL A 196 -21.30 12.66 18.99
CA VAL A 196 -21.21 11.86 17.75
C VAL A 196 -20.90 12.78 16.56
N LEU A 197 -21.62 13.89 16.40
CA LEU A 197 -21.46 14.80 15.26
C LEU A 197 -20.90 16.16 15.75
N PRO A 198 -19.57 16.37 15.78
CA PRO A 198 -18.96 17.55 16.40
C PRO A 198 -18.94 18.77 15.45
N PHE A 199 -20.00 18.98 14.67
CA PHE A 199 -20.04 20.10 13.69
C PHE A 199 -19.97 21.48 14.36
N SER A 200 -20.36 21.56 15.63
CA SER A 200 -20.28 22.77 16.45
C SER A 200 -18.96 22.94 17.20
N GLN A 201 -18.10 21.91 17.23
CA GLN A 201 -16.83 21.95 17.99
C GLN A 201 -15.67 22.50 17.16
N GLY A 202 -15.73 22.39 15.83
CA GLY A 202 -14.75 22.97 14.92
C GLY A 202 -14.45 22.12 13.70
N ALA A 203 -13.60 22.67 12.82
CA ALA A 203 -13.22 22.01 11.58
C ALA A 203 -12.27 20.83 11.81
N LEU A 204 -11.40 20.89 12.83
CA LEU A 204 -10.41 19.84 13.10
C LEU A 204 -11.08 18.58 13.65
N GLU A 205 -12.03 18.75 14.54
CA GLU A 205 -12.90 17.72 15.12
C GLU A 205 -13.71 17.05 14.00
N THR A 206 -14.23 17.85 13.07
CA THR A 206 -14.92 17.34 11.88
C THR A 206 -13.98 16.51 11.00
N VAL A 207 -12.76 16.98 10.72
CA VAL A 207 -11.76 16.22 9.94
C VAL A 207 -11.40 14.91 10.62
N HIS A 208 -11.18 14.92 11.94
CA HIS A 208 -10.88 13.74 12.72
C HIS A 208 -12.05 12.73 12.66
N MET A 209 -13.29 13.17 12.95
CA MET A 209 -14.45 12.28 12.92
C MET A 209 -14.77 11.76 11.51
N MET A 210 -14.56 12.54 10.44
CA MET A 210 -14.75 12.05 9.08
C MET A 210 -13.81 10.89 8.74
N HIS A 211 -12.57 10.90 9.24
CA HIS A 211 -11.69 9.75 9.13
C HIS A 211 -12.26 8.52 9.87
N ARG A 212 -12.76 8.69 11.10
CA ARG A 212 -13.38 7.60 11.89
C ARG A 212 -14.61 7.01 11.22
N TYR A 213 -15.46 7.84 10.62
CA TYR A 213 -16.62 7.39 9.85
C TYR A 213 -16.21 6.64 8.58
N ALA A 214 -15.19 7.12 7.88
CA ALA A 214 -14.66 6.43 6.71
C ALA A 214 -14.09 5.05 7.10
N VAL A 215 -13.40 4.95 8.25
CA VAL A 215 -12.94 3.69 8.83
C VAL A 215 -14.12 2.72 9.05
N LEU A 216 -15.21 3.16 9.68
CA LEU A 216 -16.42 2.33 9.84
C LEU A 216 -16.96 1.83 8.50
N GLY A 217 -17.03 2.69 7.48
CA GLY A 217 -17.45 2.32 6.13
C GLY A 217 -16.56 1.25 5.49
N LEU A 218 -15.23 1.35 5.66
CA LEU A 218 -14.30 0.31 5.23
C LEU A 218 -14.49 -1.00 5.98
N GLY A 219 -14.74 -0.95 7.29
CA GLY A 219 -15.04 -2.13 8.09
C GLY A 219 -16.27 -2.88 7.58
N VAL A 220 -17.34 -2.16 7.25
CA VAL A 220 -18.54 -2.73 6.61
C VAL A 220 -18.19 -3.36 5.26
N SER A 221 -17.45 -2.65 4.40
CA SER A 221 -17.03 -3.16 3.08
C SER A 221 -16.18 -4.44 3.20
N LEU A 222 -15.24 -4.49 4.13
CA LEU A 222 -14.41 -5.67 4.42
C LEU A 222 -15.25 -6.83 4.97
N GLY A 223 -16.22 -6.56 5.85
CA GLY A 223 -17.16 -7.57 6.34
C GLY A 223 -17.98 -8.18 5.20
N MET A 224 -18.50 -7.35 4.30
CA MET A 224 -19.19 -7.79 3.08
C MET A 224 -18.26 -8.59 2.17
N LEU A 225 -16.99 -8.20 2.04
CA LEU A 225 -15.99 -8.90 1.24
C LEU A 225 -15.73 -10.30 1.80
N VAL A 226 -15.53 -10.43 3.12
CA VAL A 226 -15.37 -11.73 3.80
C VAL A 226 -16.63 -12.58 3.64
N TRP A 227 -17.82 -12.02 3.86
CA TRP A 227 -19.06 -12.77 3.65
C TRP A 227 -19.20 -13.27 2.20
N SER A 228 -18.93 -12.40 1.23
CA SER A 228 -19.03 -12.70 -0.20
C SER A 228 -18.01 -13.77 -0.63
N VAL A 229 -16.76 -13.74 -0.13
CA VAL A 229 -15.74 -14.73 -0.51
C VAL A 229 -16.11 -16.16 -0.10
N TYR A 230 -16.79 -16.33 1.05
CA TYR A 230 -17.25 -17.66 1.47
C TYR A 230 -18.41 -18.17 0.64
N LYS A 231 -19.24 -17.26 0.11
CA LYS A 231 -20.39 -17.60 -0.74
C LYS A 231 -20.01 -17.89 -2.19
N THR A 232 -19.06 -17.13 -2.76
CA THR A 232 -18.80 -17.13 -4.20
C THR A 232 -17.47 -17.77 -4.60
N ARG A 233 -16.54 -17.98 -3.67
CA ARG A 233 -15.19 -18.50 -3.97
C ARG A 233 -14.89 -19.75 -3.14
N SER A 234 -14.32 -20.76 -3.77
CA SER A 234 -13.90 -22.03 -3.12
C SER A 234 -12.43 -22.05 -2.69
N GLY A 235 -11.60 -21.14 -3.20
CA GLY A 235 -10.17 -21.12 -2.94
C GLY A 235 -9.81 -20.77 -1.49
N ALA A 236 -9.17 -21.71 -0.78
CA ALA A 236 -8.77 -21.53 0.62
C ALA A 236 -7.81 -20.35 0.83
N LEU A 237 -6.90 -20.11 -0.12
CA LEU A 237 -5.98 -18.96 -0.06
C LEU A 237 -6.75 -17.64 -0.05
N LEU A 238 -7.67 -17.45 -0.99
CA LEU A 238 -8.45 -16.21 -1.13
C LEU A 238 -9.29 -15.94 0.12
N ARG A 239 -9.93 -16.98 0.68
CA ARG A 239 -10.66 -16.89 1.95
C ARG A 239 -9.75 -16.47 3.12
N ARG A 240 -8.58 -17.12 3.26
CA ARG A 240 -7.61 -16.83 4.32
C ARG A 240 -7.10 -15.39 4.25
N ILE A 241 -6.72 -14.91 3.07
CA ILE A 241 -6.20 -13.54 2.92
C ILE A 241 -7.30 -12.48 3.12
N SER A 242 -8.55 -12.74 2.71
CA SER A 242 -9.67 -11.83 2.99
C SER A 242 -9.97 -11.75 4.49
N VAL A 243 -9.97 -12.88 5.21
CA VAL A 243 -10.12 -12.91 6.67
C VAL A 243 -8.95 -12.23 7.36
N ALA A 244 -7.71 -12.47 6.90
CA ALA A 244 -6.53 -11.79 7.42
C ALA A 244 -6.60 -10.27 7.22
N ALA A 245 -7.07 -9.80 6.06
CA ALA A 245 -7.24 -8.36 5.79
C ALA A 245 -8.23 -7.73 6.80
N PHE A 246 -9.34 -8.40 7.06
CA PHE A 246 -10.32 -7.94 8.06
C PHE A 246 -9.74 -7.97 9.48
N ALA A 247 -9.04 -9.04 9.87
CA ALA A 247 -8.43 -9.15 11.19
C ALA A 247 -7.35 -8.07 11.45
N VAL A 248 -6.48 -7.83 10.46
CA VAL A 248 -5.46 -6.76 10.52
C VAL A 248 -6.14 -5.39 10.57
N TYR A 249 -7.22 -5.17 9.82
CA TYR A 249 -8.02 -3.95 9.90
C TYR A 249 -8.65 -3.74 11.30
N CYS A 250 -9.18 -4.79 11.93
CA CYS A 250 -9.71 -4.68 13.30
C CYS A 250 -8.61 -4.31 14.30
N LEU A 251 -7.43 -4.94 14.17
CA LEU A 251 -6.27 -4.57 14.99
C LEU A 251 -5.84 -3.12 14.74
N GLN A 252 -5.89 -2.67 13.49
CA GLN A 252 -5.59 -1.30 13.10
C GLN A 252 -6.53 -0.27 13.76
N ALA A 253 -7.83 -0.59 13.84
CA ALA A 253 -8.81 0.27 14.51
C ALA A 253 -8.54 0.35 16.03
N VAL A 254 -8.15 -0.77 16.66
CA VAL A 254 -7.72 -0.79 18.08
C VAL A 254 -6.46 0.05 18.27
N VAL A 255 -5.47 -0.07 17.40
CA VAL A 255 -4.25 0.78 17.45
C VAL A 255 -4.60 2.26 17.24
N GLY A 256 -5.59 2.58 16.40
CA GLY A 256 -6.10 3.95 16.26
C GLY A 256 -6.67 4.50 17.57
N ALA A 257 -7.45 3.69 18.30
CA ALA A 257 -7.95 4.06 19.62
C ALA A 257 -6.82 4.26 20.65
N LEU A 258 -5.86 3.33 20.69
CA LEU A 258 -4.67 3.43 21.55
C LEU A 258 -3.84 4.67 21.23
N PHE A 259 -3.74 5.06 19.96
CA PHE A 259 -3.04 6.27 19.54
C PHE A 259 -3.69 7.53 20.12
N VAL A 260 -5.03 7.60 20.15
CA VAL A 260 -5.76 8.73 20.79
C VAL A 260 -5.58 8.71 22.30
N TRP A 261 -5.86 7.57 22.96
CA TRP A 261 -5.78 7.46 24.43
C TRP A 261 -4.37 7.66 25.01
N SER A 262 -3.34 7.45 24.21
CA SER A 262 -1.95 7.70 24.59
C SER A 262 -1.47 9.10 24.22
N SER A 263 -2.38 10.02 23.90
CA SER A 263 -2.07 11.39 23.49
C SER A 263 -1.09 11.44 22.32
N ALA A 264 -1.35 10.63 21.29
CA ALA A 264 -0.57 10.51 20.06
C ALA A 264 0.87 10.00 20.25
N ALA A 265 1.09 9.04 21.15
CA ALA A 265 2.41 8.44 21.33
C ALA A 265 2.95 7.84 20.01
N SER A 266 4.23 8.13 19.72
CA SER A 266 4.89 7.85 18.43
C SER A 266 4.84 6.38 18.02
N VAL A 267 4.99 5.46 18.98
CA VAL A 267 4.93 4.01 18.74
C VAL A 267 3.60 3.59 18.11
N TRP A 268 2.48 4.12 18.59
CA TRP A 268 1.16 3.78 18.06
C TRP A 268 0.93 4.44 16.71
N GLY A 269 1.44 5.65 16.48
CA GLY A 269 1.40 6.30 15.17
C GLY A 269 2.13 5.51 14.09
N ALA A 270 3.36 5.07 14.36
CA ALA A 270 4.13 4.22 13.43
C ALA A 270 3.48 2.84 13.23
N THR A 271 2.99 2.22 14.31
CA THR A 271 2.27 0.94 14.25
C THR A 271 0.99 1.07 13.42
N HIS A 272 0.27 2.17 13.56
CA HIS A 272 -0.95 2.46 12.81
C HIS A 272 -0.64 2.51 11.31
N VAL A 273 0.39 3.24 10.87
CA VAL A 273 0.78 3.26 9.45
C VAL A 273 1.22 1.87 8.95
N GLY A 274 1.91 1.08 9.78
CA GLY A 274 2.33 -0.28 9.43
C GLY A 274 1.17 -1.24 9.19
N LEU A 275 0.18 -1.24 10.08
CA LEU A 275 -1.01 -2.09 9.94
C LEU A 275 -1.93 -1.62 8.81
N ALA A 276 -2.03 -0.30 8.56
CA ALA A 276 -2.67 0.22 7.35
C ALA A 276 -1.99 -0.31 6.06
N SER A 277 -0.65 -0.27 6.02
CA SER A 277 0.13 -0.78 4.89
C SER A 277 -0.08 -2.28 4.67
N LEU A 278 -0.19 -3.06 5.77
CA LEU A 278 -0.46 -4.49 5.70
C LEU A 278 -1.89 -4.78 5.22
N THR A 279 -2.88 -4.02 5.69
CA THR A 279 -4.27 -4.12 5.22
C THR A 279 -4.35 -3.85 3.71
N TRP A 280 -3.69 -2.78 3.26
CA TRP A 280 -3.57 -2.45 1.84
C TRP A 280 -2.89 -3.57 1.04
N ALA A 281 -1.77 -4.11 1.53
CA ALA A 281 -1.06 -5.21 0.88
C ALA A 281 -1.93 -6.46 0.71
N LEU A 282 -2.72 -6.81 1.73
CA LEU A 282 -3.64 -7.95 1.68
C LEU A 282 -4.80 -7.70 0.71
N LEU A 283 -5.35 -6.49 0.66
CA LEU A 283 -6.39 -6.12 -0.30
C LEU A 283 -5.88 -6.15 -1.74
N VAL A 284 -4.66 -5.64 -1.99
CA VAL A 284 -4.00 -5.77 -3.30
C VAL A 284 -3.83 -7.24 -3.66
N ALA A 285 -3.44 -8.09 -2.71
CA ALA A 285 -3.30 -9.52 -2.95
C ALA A 285 -4.63 -10.21 -3.28
N VAL A 286 -5.72 -9.87 -2.56
CA VAL A 286 -7.08 -10.33 -2.88
C VAL A 286 -7.45 -9.95 -4.31
N CYS A 287 -7.30 -8.67 -4.66
CA CYS A 287 -7.60 -8.16 -5.98
C CYS A 287 -6.77 -8.86 -7.07
N ALA A 288 -5.46 -9.00 -6.88
CA ALA A 288 -4.56 -9.61 -7.85
C ALA A 288 -4.88 -11.10 -8.05
N ILE A 289 -5.05 -11.86 -6.97
CA ILE A 289 -5.33 -13.29 -7.02
C ILE A 289 -6.71 -13.56 -7.63
N ASP A 290 -7.76 -12.84 -7.20
CA ASP A 290 -9.10 -12.99 -7.78
C ASP A 290 -9.12 -12.63 -9.27
N THR A 291 -8.40 -11.57 -9.66
CA THR A 291 -8.25 -11.18 -11.07
C THR A 291 -7.58 -12.28 -11.89
N LEU A 292 -6.52 -12.89 -11.36
CA LEU A 292 -5.82 -13.98 -12.04
C LEU A 292 -6.68 -15.24 -12.13
N ASN A 293 -7.44 -15.55 -11.07
CA ASN A 293 -8.38 -16.67 -11.06
C ASN A 293 -9.56 -16.46 -12.03
N SER A 294 -9.90 -15.19 -12.30
CA SER A 294 -10.99 -14.81 -13.20
C SER A 294 -10.57 -14.54 -14.63
N ARG A 295 -9.27 -14.52 -14.92
CA ARG A 295 -8.75 -14.33 -16.28
C ARG A 295 -9.09 -15.57 -17.10
N GLN A 296 -10.04 -15.39 -18.02
CA GLN A 296 -10.44 -16.27 -19.14
C GLN A 296 -9.31 -16.57 -20.15
N VAL A 297 -8.03 -16.45 -19.75
CA VAL A 297 -6.87 -16.45 -20.63
C VAL A 297 -6.57 -17.84 -21.24
N MET A 298 -7.34 -18.88 -20.89
CA MET A 298 -7.23 -20.20 -21.50
C MET A 298 -8.29 -20.54 -22.56
N GLN A 299 -9.29 -19.70 -22.82
CA GLN A 299 -10.33 -20.04 -23.82
C GLN A 299 -10.10 -19.43 -25.20
N VAL A 300 -9.65 -18.16 -25.29
CA VAL A 300 -9.44 -17.51 -26.61
C VAL A 300 -8.37 -18.20 -27.44
N VAL A 301 -7.27 -18.66 -26.81
CA VAL A 301 -6.20 -19.41 -27.50
C VAL A 301 -6.68 -20.80 -27.94
N LYS A 302 -7.62 -21.40 -27.22
CA LYS A 302 -8.20 -22.70 -27.58
C LYS A 302 -9.19 -22.54 -28.74
N GLU A 303 -10.04 -21.52 -28.72
CA GLU A 303 -11.01 -21.27 -29.81
C GLU A 303 -10.32 -20.89 -31.14
N GLU A 304 -9.21 -20.14 -31.12
CA GLU A 304 -8.43 -19.85 -32.34
C GLU A 304 -7.68 -21.09 -32.89
N THR A 305 -7.21 -22.01 -32.03
CA THR A 305 -6.56 -23.25 -32.49
C THR A 305 -7.53 -24.30 -33.01
N TRP A 306 -8.75 -24.36 -32.46
CA TRP A 306 -9.80 -25.26 -32.97
C TRP A 306 -10.39 -24.78 -34.30
N THR A 307 -10.64 -23.48 -34.47
CA THR A 307 -11.17 -22.93 -35.73
C THR A 307 -10.19 -23.05 -36.90
N GLN A 308 -8.89 -22.88 -36.67
CA GLN A 308 -7.86 -23.13 -37.70
C GLN A 308 -7.71 -24.62 -38.04
N SER A 309 -7.85 -25.54 -37.08
CA SER A 309 -7.74 -26.98 -37.36
C SER A 309 -8.93 -27.52 -38.14
N SER A 310 -10.13 -26.97 -37.98
CA SER A 310 -11.32 -27.37 -38.76
C SER A 310 -11.40 -26.73 -40.15
N ALA A 311 -10.67 -25.64 -40.40
CA ALA A 311 -10.61 -24.99 -41.71
C ALA A 311 -9.59 -25.63 -42.67
N VAL A 312 -8.72 -26.50 -42.17
CA VAL A 312 -7.70 -27.22 -42.98
C VAL A 312 -8.18 -28.61 -43.43
N ILE A 313 -9.34 -29.07 -42.93
CA ILE A 313 -9.88 -30.42 -43.21
C ILE A 313 -11.12 -30.37 -44.15
N ASN A 314 -11.49 -29.20 -44.67
CA ASN A 314 -12.57 -29.05 -45.67
C ASN A 314 -12.04 -28.49 -46.99
#